data_AF-A0A837RB98-F1
#
_entry.id   AF-A0A837RB98-F1
#
_cell.length_a   1.000
_cell.length_b   1.000
_cell.length_c   1.000
_cell.angle_alpha   90.00
_cell.angle_beta   90.00
_cell.angle_gamma   90.00
#
_symmetry.space_group_name_H-M   'P 1'
#
loop_
_entity.id
_entity.type
_entity.pdbx_description
1 polymer ?
#
loop_
_entity_poly.entity_id
_entity_poly.type
_entity_poly.pdbx_seq_one_letter_code
_entity_poly.pdbx_strand_id
1 'polypeptide(L)'
;MIKNSTKLAVYDIDLLIYKVSYAKNVPLSKEQLAYQTDSLNQNLSIIKDVQITNLPKSESMNYQVYRADLSNVIYRINSSLNQIEDISKKNSKFKGYIDGQLYFNSEIQETFLRELVLTRNVILEDEHTVKKGGDLYEHGYEKQRKALEKEDKNIIDEYGGPGD
;
A
#
# COMPACT_ATOMS: atom_id res chain seq x y z
N MET A 1 -11.67 -13.00 8.53
CA MET A 1 -11.87 -12.23 7.29
C MET A 1 -10.65 -11.39 6.94
N ILE A 2 -10.18 -10.52 7.85
CA ILE A 2 -8.95 -9.71 7.66
C ILE A 2 -7.73 -10.52 7.20
N LYS A 3 -7.46 -11.71 7.77
CA LYS A 3 -6.36 -12.60 7.34
C LYS A 3 -6.41 -13.03 5.86
N ASN A 4 -7.61 -13.18 5.30
CA ASN A 4 -7.77 -13.56 3.90
C ASN A 4 -7.65 -12.33 3.00
N SER A 5 -8.14 -11.18 3.47
CA SER A 5 -8.01 -9.92 2.76
C SER A 5 -6.57 -9.48 2.62
N THR A 6 -5.76 -9.56 3.69
CA THR A 6 -4.34 -9.21 3.63
C THR A 6 -3.60 -10.09 2.63
N LYS A 7 -3.84 -11.41 2.65
CA LYS A 7 -3.31 -12.36 1.64
C LYS A 7 -3.69 -12.00 0.21
N LEU A 8 -4.97 -11.69 -0.03
CA LEU A 8 -5.45 -11.34 -1.36
C LEU A 8 -4.78 -10.06 -1.86
N ALA A 9 -4.69 -9.03 -1.01
CA ALA A 9 -4.02 -7.79 -1.36
C ALA A 9 -2.52 -7.99 -1.66
N VAL A 10 -1.81 -8.81 -0.89
CA VAL A 10 -0.40 -9.16 -1.21
C VAL A 10 -0.30 -9.83 -2.57
N TYR A 11 -1.18 -10.80 -2.85
CA TYR A 11 -1.21 -11.52 -4.13
C TYR A 11 -1.44 -10.58 -5.33
N ASP A 12 -2.40 -9.66 -5.22
CA ASP A 12 -2.67 -8.69 -6.29
C ASP A 12 -1.48 -7.75 -6.53
N ILE A 13 -0.82 -7.29 -5.48
CA ILE A 13 0.38 -6.45 -5.61
C ILE A 13 1.55 -7.26 -6.19
N ASP A 14 1.72 -8.53 -5.80
CA ASP A 14 2.73 -9.41 -6.39
C ASP A 14 2.52 -9.61 -7.89
N LEU A 15 1.27 -9.76 -8.34
CA LEU A 15 0.95 -9.82 -9.77
C LEU A 15 1.24 -8.51 -10.50
N LEU A 16 0.99 -7.36 -9.87
CA LEU A 16 1.38 -6.06 -10.42
C LEU A 16 2.90 -5.96 -10.57
N ILE A 17 3.66 -6.31 -9.53
CA ILE A 17 5.14 -6.32 -9.57
C ILE A 17 5.63 -7.22 -10.70
N TYR A 18 5.09 -8.44 -10.80
CA TYR A 18 5.45 -9.37 -11.86
C TYR A 18 5.21 -8.74 -13.24
N LYS A 19 4.00 -8.24 -13.52
CA LYS A 19 3.68 -7.60 -14.81
C LYS A 19 4.63 -6.46 -15.13
N VAL A 20 4.80 -5.53 -14.18
CA VAL A 20 5.63 -4.34 -14.37
C VAL A 20 7.10 -4.72 -14.56
N SER A 21 7.60 -5.80 -13.94
CA SER A 21 8.99 -6.26 -14.12
C SER A 21 9.32 -6.67 -15.57
N TYR A 22 8.32 -7.04 -16.36
CA TYR A 22 8.47 -7.38 -17.79
C TYR A 22 8.06 -6.25 -18.74
N ALA A 23 7.60 -5.09 -18.23
CA ALA A 23 6.99 -4.02 -19.04
C ALA A 23 7.87 -3.45 -20.16
N LYS A 24 9.20 -3.56 -20.04
CA LYS A 24 10.15 -3.15 -21.09
C LYS A 24 10.19 -4.11 -22.28
N ASN A 25 9.94 -5.39 -22.03
CA ASN A 25 10.02 -6.45 -23.04
C ASN A 25 8.63 -6.85 -23.55
N VAL A 26 7.61 -6.66 -22.71
CA VAL A 26 6.22 -6.99 -22.98
C VAL A 26 5.40 -5.73 -22.79
N PRO A 27 4.86 -5.14 -23.87
CA PRO A 27 3.96 -4.00 -23.77
C PRO A 27 2.80 -4.31 -22.82
N LEU A 28 2.50 -3.37 -21.94
CA LEU A 28 1.40 -3.48 -20.98
C LEU A 28 0.32 -2.46 -21.29
N SER A 29 -0.93 -2.90 -21.39
CA SER A 29 -2.07 -2.01 -21.47
C SER A 29 -2.57 -1.62 -20.08
N LYS A 30 -3.35 -0.54 -20.01
CA LYS A 30 -4.00 -0.13 -18.76
C LYS A 30 -4.93 -1.22 -18.23
N GLU A 31 -5.69 -1.87 -19.11
CA GLU A 31 -6.64 -2.92 -18.76
C GLU A 31 -5.95 -4.12 -18.10
N GLN A 32 -4.74 -4.45 -18.55
CA GLN A 32 -3.94 -5.54 -17.97
C GLN A 32 -3.52 -5.24 -16.52
N LEU A 33 -3.36 -3.97 -16.14
CA LEU A 33 -3.07 -3.56 -14.75
C LEU A 33 -4.35 -3.31 -13.95
N ALA A 34 -5.42 -2.86 -14.62
CA ALA A 34 -6.70 -2.50 -14.02
C ALA A 34 -7.33 -3.66 -13.24
N TYR A 35 -7.18 -4.91 -13.73
CA TYR A 35 -7.72 -6.07 -13.03
C TYR A 35 -7.24 -6.18 -11.57
N GLN A 36 -5.94 -5.97 -11.30
CA GLN A 36 -5.41 -6.04 -9.94
C GLN A 36 -5.88 -4.86 -9.09
N THR A 37 -5.94 -3.66 -9.66
CA THR A 37 -6.46 -2.49 -8.91
C THR A 37 -7.95 -2.62 -8.62
N ASP A 38 -8.72 -3.21 -9.51
CA ASP A 38 -10.15 -3.49 -9.31
C ASP A 38 -10.35 -4.56 -8.24
N SER A 39 -9.53 -5.61 -8.25
CA SER A 39 -9.56 -6.65 -7.20
C SER A 39 -9.23 -6.08 -5.82
N LEU A 40 -8.21 -5.21 -5.72
CA LEU A 40 -7.88 -4.50 -4.48
C LEU A 40 -9.05 -3.61 -4.00
N ASN A 41 -9.70 -2.88 -4.91
CA ASN A 41 -10.89 -2.08 -4.58
C ASN A 41 -12.06 -2.94 -4.09
N GLN A 42 -12.31 -4.08 -4.74
CA GLN A 42 -13.33 -5.04 -4.31
C GLN A 42 -13.02 -5.59 -2.92
N ASN A 43 -11.75 -5.93 -2.68
CA ASN A 43 -11.28 -6.39 -1.38
C ASN A 43 -11.49 -5.33 -0.29
N LEU A 44 -11.16 -4.06 -0.57
CA LEU A 44 -11.43 -2.95 0.33
C LEU A 44 -12.93 -2.79 0.62
N SER A 45 -13.79 -2.93 -0.40
CA SER A 45 -15.25 -2.85 -0.24
C SER A 45 -15.75 -3.92 0.72
N ILE A 46 -15.37 -5.19 0.49
CA ILE A 46 -15.74 -6.32 1.36
C ILE A 46 -15.32 -6.07 2.81
N ILE A 47 -14.11 -5.53 3.00
CA ILE A 47 -13.61 -5.25 4.34
C ILE A 47 -14.31 -4.06 4.98
N LYS A 48 -14.73 -3.05 4.21
CA LYS A 48 -15.54 -1.92 4.70
C LYS A 48 -16.93 -2.35 5.16
N ASP A 49 -17.50 -3.39 4.55
CA ASP A 49 -18.83 -3.91 4.88
C ASP A 49 -18.88 -4.67 6.23
N VAL A 50 -17.72 -5.01 6.81
CA VAL A 50 -17.68 -5.64 8.14
C VAL A 50 -18.19 -4.68 9.22
N GLN A 51 -19.19 -5.10 10.00
CA GLN A 51 -19.68 -4.33 11.15
C GLN A 51 -18.71 -4.43 12.33
N ILE A 52 -17.78 -3.47 12.43
CA ILE A 52 -16.73 -3.45 13.46
C ILE A 52 -17.23 -3.10 14.86
N THR A 53 -18.43 -2.53 14.99
CA THR A 53 -19.01 -2.12 16.28
C THR A 53 -19.39 -3.30 17.17
N ASN A 54 -19.54 -4.48 16.58
CA ASN A 54 -19.92 -5.71 17.28
C ASN A 54 -18.70 -6.61 17.58
N LEU A 55 -17.49 -6.17 17.24
CA LEU A 55 -16.26 -6.91 17.46
C LEU A 55 -15.61 -6.51 18.79
N PRO A 56 -14.76 -7.37 19.38
CA PRO A 56 -13.87 -6.98 20.47
C PRO A 56 -13.00 -5.78 20.07
N LYS A 57 -12.69 -4.89 21.02
CA LYS A 57 -11.97 -3.63 20.76
C LYS A 57 -10.69 -3.80 19.93
N SER A 58 -9.86 -4.81 20.24
CA SER A 58 -8.63 -5.11 19.52
C SER A 58 -8.89 -5.53 18.07
N GLU A 59 -9.93 -6.32 17.83
CA GLU A 59 -10.34 -6.70 16.47
C GLU A 59 -10.90 -5.49 15.71
N SER A 60 -11.77 -4.69 16.34
CA SER A 60 -12.31 -3.47 15.72
C SER A 60 -11.19 -2.52 15.28
N MET A 61 -10.16 -2.36 16.11
CA MET A 61 -9.00 -1.52 15.80
C MET A 61 -8.19 -2.07 14.62
N ASN A 62 -7.91 -3.39 14.61
CA ASN A 62 -7.25 -4.04 13.49
C ASN A 62 -7.99 -3.82 12.16
N TYR A 63 -9.32 -3.92 12.15
CA TYR A 63 -10.09 -3.61 10.93
C TYR A 63 -9.99 -2.14 10.52
N GLN A 64 -9.96 -1.20 11.46
CA GLN A 64 -9.84 0.23 11.14
C GLN A 64 -8.49 0.57 10.54
N VAL A 65 -7.41 0.11 11.17
CA VAL A 65 -6.04 0.33 10.70
C VAL A 65 -5.86 -0.28 9.31
N TYR A 66 -6.21 -1.55 9.16
CA TYR A 66 -6.08 -2.24 7.87
C TYR A 66 -6.93 -1.61 6.75
N ARG A 67 -8.12 -1.08 7.05
CA ARG A 67 -8.92 -0.33 6.06
C ARG A 67 -8.19 0.92 5.58
N ALA A 68 -7.55 1.65 6.49
CA ALA A 68 -6.79 2.84 6.16
C ALA A 68 -5.56 2.48 5.32
N ASP A 69 -4.81 1.45 5.72
CA ASP A 69 -3.61 1.01 5.02
C ASP A 69 -3.92 0.49 3.62
N LEU A 70 -4.93 -0.38 3.47
CA LEU A 70 -5.35 -0.86 2.16
C LEU A 70 -5.86 0.28 1.27
N SER A 71 -6.62 1.23 1.83
CA SER A 71 -7.08 2.41 1.08
C SER A 71 -5.91 3.29 0.62
N ASN A 72 -4.89 3.49 1.45
CA ASN A 72 -3.70 4.27 1.11
C ASN A 72 -2.85 3.56 0.04
N VAL A 73 -2.69 2.24 0.16
CA VAL A 73 -1.99 1.42 -0.84
C VAL A 73 -2.69 1.53 -2.20
N ILE A 74 -4.00 1.38 -2.26
CA ILE A 74 -4.78 1.54 -3.50
C ILE A 74 -4.61 2.93 -4.08
N TYR A 75 -4.70 3.98 -3.25
CA TYR A 75 -4.52 5.36 -3.68
C TYR A 75 -3.14 5.57 -4.33
N ARG A 76 -2.07 5.10 -3.68
CA ARG A 76 -0.68 5.23 -4.16
C ARG A 76 -0.47 4.52 -5.50
N ILE A 77 -0.93 3.27 -5.62
CA ILE A 77 -0.86 2.50 -6.87
C ILE A 77 -1.60 3.23 -8.00
N ASN A 78 -2.83 3.68 -7.76
CA ASN A 78 -3.63 4.38 -8.76
C ASN A 78 -2.99 5.72 -9.15
N SER A 79 -2.42 6.45 -8.19
CA SER A 79 -1.69 7.70 -8.46
C SER A 79 -0.52 7.47 -9.41
N SER A 80 0.31 6.45 -9.16
CA SER A 80 1.40 6.08 -10.07
C SER A 80 0.90 5.65 -11.44
N LEU A 81 -0.16 4.84 -11.52
CA LEU A 81 -0.73 4.43 -12.80
C LEU A 81 -1.26 5.62 -13.62
N ASN A 82 -1.93 6.58 -12.97
CA ASN A 82 -2.41 7.80 -13.64
C ASN A 82 -1.23 8.64 -14.18
N GLN A 83 -0.14 8.77 -13.41
CA GLN A 83 1.06 9.46 -13.88
C GLN A 83 1.68 8.77 -15.10
N ILE A 84 1.75 7.44 -15.08
CA ILE A 84 2.25 6.64 -16.22
C ILE A 84 1.34 6.83 -17.44
N GLU A 85 0.02 6.85 -17.26
CA GLU A 85 -0.94 7.10 -18.33
C GLU A 85 -0.73 8.49 -18.96
N ASP A 86 -0.54 9.53 -18.14
CA ASP A 86 -0.28 10.89 -18.62
C ASP A 86 1.04 11.00 -19.36
N ILE A 87 2.08 10.31 -18.87
CA ILE A 87 3.37 10.20 -19.58
C ILE A 87 3.18 9.47 -20.91
N SER A 88 2.39 8.40 -20.94
CA SER A 88 2.10 7.61 -22.15
C SER A 88 1.42 8.46 -23.22
N LYS A 89 0.40 9.25 -22.84
CA LYS A 89 -0.28 10.19 -23.74
C LYS A 89 0.69 11.20 -24.36
N LYS A 90 1.58 11.77 -23.55
CA LYS A 90 2.62 12.73 -24.01
C LYS A 90 3.64 12.10 -24.96
N ASN A 91 3.92 10.80 -24.79
CA ASN A 91 4.90 10.05 -25.58
C ASN A 91 4.27 9.21 -26.71
N SER A 92 2.97 9.36 -26.98
CA SER A 92 2.24 8.60 -28.01
C SER A 92 2.78 8.74 -29.43
N LYS A 93 3.57 9.78 -29.69
CA LYS A 93 4.25 10.04 -30.98
C LYS A 93 5.67 9.49 -31.06
N PHE A 94 6.18 8.89 -29.98
CA PHE A 94 7.54 8.36 -29.93
C PHE A 94 7.65 7.09 -30.77
N LYS A 95 8.79 6.90 -31.45
CA LYS A 95 9.04 5.73 -32.28
C LYS A 95 9.10 4.48 -31.40
N GLY A 96 8.17 3.54 -31.59
CA GLY A 96 8.04 2.33 -30.77
C GLY A 96 6.90 2.36 -29.74
N TYR A 97 6.15 3.46 -29.64
CA TYR A 97 4.87 3.46 -28.94
C TYR A 97 3.85 2.59 -29.68
N ILE A 98 3.11 1.78 -28.94
CA ILE A 98 2.02 0.95 -29.46
C ILE A 98 0.72 1.54 -28.92
N ASP A 99 -0.24 1.80 -29.81
CA ASP A 99 -1.50 2.38 -29.41
C ASP A 99 -2.23 1.50 -28.38
N GLY A 100 -2.83 2.14 -27.39
CA GLY A 100 -3.43 1.47 -26.22
C GLY A 100 -2.45 0.85 -25.21
N GLN A 101 -1.13 0.99 -25.40
CA GLN A 101 -0.12 0.50 -24.44
C GLN A 101 0.44 1.64 -23.60
N LEU A 102 0.83 1.31 -22.37
CA LEU A 102 1.55 2.19 -21.47
C LEU A 102 3.02 2.28 -21.90
N TYR A 103 3.56 3.49 -21.83
CA TYR A 103 4.95 3.77 -22.08
C TYR A 103 5.80 3.49 -20.84
N PHE A 104 6.69 2.50 -20.95
CA PHE A 104 7.67 2.15 -19.92
C PHE A 104 9.11 2.26 -20.45
N ASN A 105 9.87 3.21 -19.89
CA ASN A 105 11.33 3.18 -19.94
C ASN A 105 11.90 2.63 -18.61
N SER A 106 13.24 2.52 -18.49
CA SER A 106 13.86 2.00 -17.25
C SER A 106 13.45 2.80 -16.01
N GLU A 107 13.46 4.13 -16.09
CA GLU A 107 13.20 5.01 -14.95
C GLU A 107 11.76 4.89 -14.46
N ILE A 108 10.79 4.90 -15.37
CA ILE A 108 9.36 4.74 -15.06
C ILE A 108 9.12 3.36 -14.45
N GLN A 109 9.70 2.32 -15.04
CA GLN A 109 9.57 0.95 -14.54
C GLN A 109 10.15 0.82 -13.13
N GLU A 110 11.38 1.29 -12.90
CA GLU A 110 12.05 1.23 -11.60
C GLU A 110 11.29 2.03 -10.52
N THR A 111 10.80 3.21 -10.88
CA THR A 111 10.01 4.07 -9.97
C THR A 111 8.72 3.37 -9.57
N PHE A 112 7.99 2.80 -10.54
CA PHE A 112 6.74 2.13 -10.23
C PHE A 112 6.94 0.81 -9.47
N LEU A 113 7.98 0.03 -9.82
CA LEU A 113 8.35 -1.16 -9.05
C LEU A 113 8.69 -0.83 -7.60
N ARG A 114 9.44 0.26 -7.36
CA ARG A 114 9.74 0.72 -6.00
C ARG A 114 8.46 1.03 -5.24
N GLU A 115 7.52 1.73 -5.86
CA GLU A 115 6.24 2.07 -5.23
C GLU A 115 5.39 0.83 -4.91
N LEU A 116 5.34 -0.14 -5.83
CA LEU A 116 4.67 -1.42 -5.61
C LEU A 116 5.32 -2.22 -4.47
N VAL A 117 6.65 -2.24 -4.37
CA VAL A 117 7.36 -2.90 -3.26
C VAL A 117 7.09 -2.21 -1.93
N LEU A 118 7.09 -0.88 -1.89
CA LEU A 118 6.80 -0.12 -0.67
C LEU A 118 5.36 -0.38 -0.19
N THR A 119 4.39 -0.33 -1.09
CA THR A 119 2.99 -0.59 -0.76
C THR A 119 2.73 -2.05 -0.39
N ARG A 120 3.40 -3.00 -1.05
CA ARG A 120 3.38 -4.42 -0.67
C ARG A 120 3.85 -4.65 0.76
N ASN A 121 4.94 -4.00 1.17
CA ASN A 121 5.53 -4.19 2.48
C ASN A 121 4.56 -3.78 3.60
N VAL A 122 3.78 -2.71 3.41
CA VAL A 122 2.72 -2.32 4.36
C VAL A 122 1.73 -3.48 4.58
N ILE A 123 1.17 -4.02 3.49
CA ILE A 123 0.18 -5.11 3.60
C ILE A 123 0.81 -6.40 4.14
N LEU A 124 2.08 -6.67 3.85
CA LEU A 124 2.80 -7.82 4.42
C LEU A 124 3.01 -7.69 5.93
N GLU A 125 3.39 -6.51 6.42
CA GLU A 125 3.52 -6.24 7.85
C GLU A 125 2.16 -6.44 8.54
N ASP A 126 1.06 -5.98 7.93
CA ASP A 126 -0.29 -6.24 8.41
C ASP A 126 -0.62 -7.74 8.42
N GLU A 127 -0.31 -8.44 7.32
CA GLU A 127 -0.57 -9.87 7.19
C GLU A 127 0.16 -10.67 8.29
N HIS A 128 1.44 -10.36 8.51
CA HIS A 128 2.25 -11.00 9.53
C HIS A 128 1.72 -10.74 10.95
N THR A 129 1.34 -9.50 11.25
CA THR A 129 0.83 -9.10 12.55
C THR A 129 -0.50 -9.79 12.84
N VAL A 130 -1.46 -9.71 11.91
CA VAL A 130 -2.78 -10.37 12.05
C VAL A 130 -2.63 -11.88 12.13
N LYS A 131 -1.74 -12.51 11.34
CA LYS A 131 -1.49 -13.97 11.40
C LYS A 131 -1.10 -14.43 12.81
N LYS A 132 -0.25 -13.66 13.49
CA LYS A 132 0.20 -13.92 14.87
C LYS A 132 -0.80 -13.51 15.96
N GLY A 133 -1.94 -12.90 15.58
CA GLY A 133 -2.92 -12.37 16.52
C GLY A 133 -2.50 -11.05 17.17
N GLY A 134 -1.57 -10.31 16.57
CA GLY A 134 -1.10 -9.03 17.06
C GLY A 134 -2.06 -7.87 16.77
N ASP A 135 -1.74 -6.72 17.37
CA ASP A 135 -2.46 -5.46 17.19
C ASP A 135 -1.75 -4.59 16.13
N LEU A 136 -2.48 -4.28 15.05
CA LEU A 136 -2.01 -3.47 13.94
C LEU A 136 -1.78 -2.01 14.33
N TYR A 137 -2.58 -1.49 15.25
CA TYR A 137 -2.39 -0.14 15.76
C TYR A 137 -1.09 -0.05 16.54
N GLU A 138 -0.85 -1.01 17.45
CA GLU A 138 0.40 -1.02 18.21
C GLU A 138 1.61 -1.19 17.29
N HIS A 139 1.54 -2.07 16.29
CA HIS A 139 2.65 -2.33 15.38
C HIS A 139 2.93 -1.17 14.42
N GLY A 140 1.88 -0.61 13.81
CA GLY A 140 1.98 0.46 12.81
C GLY A 140 2.39 1.80 13.42
N TYR A 141 1.98 2.09 14.66
CA TYR A 141 2.35 3.30 15.39
C TYR A 141 3.51 3.09 16.37
N GLU A 142 4.07 1.89 16.50
CA GLU A 142 5.12 1.63 17.51
C GLU A 142 6.34 2.53 17.30
N LYS A 143 6.74 2.73 16.05
CA LYS A 143 7.91 3.55 15.71
C LYS A 143 7.66 5.03 16.00
N GLN A 144 6.50 5.55 15.64
CA GLN A 144 6.10 6.94 15.85
C GLN A 144 5.83 7.21 17.32
N ARG A 145 5.16 6.29 18.04
CA ARG A 145 4.97 6.34 19.49
C ARG A 145 6.31 6.30 20.22
N LYS A 146 7.23 5.41 19.85
CA LYS A 146 8.59 5.38 20.44
C LYS A 146 9.39 6.63 20.13
N ALA A 147 9.21 7.24 18.96
CA ALA A 147 9.84 8.51 18.62
C ALA A 147 9.29 9.65 19.47
N LEU A 148 7.97 9.75 19.60
CA LEU A 148 7.29 10.74 20.45
C LEU A 148 7.62 10.54 21.93
N GLU A 149 7.63 9.30 22.44
CA GLU A 149 8.03 9.00 23.83
C GLU A 149 9.50 9.32 24.11
N LYS A 150 10.36 9.23 23.10
CA LYS A 150 11.76 9.61 23.20
C LYS A 150 11.93 11.12 23.17
N GLU A 151 11.15 11.82 22.34
CA GLU A 151 11.10 13.29 22.33
C GLU A 151 10.53 13.84 23.65
N ASP A 152 9.43 13.28 24.16
CA ASP A 152 8.83 13.67 25.44
C ASP A 152 9.80 13.42 26.61
N LYS A 153 10.52 12.29 26.63
CA LYS A 153 11.57 12.04 27.64
C LYS A 153 12.71 13.04 27.54
N ASN A 154 13.16 13.39 26.34
CA ASN A 154 14.19 14.41 26.17
C ASN A 154 13.71 15.79 26.66
N ILE A 155 12.44 16.14 26.39
CA ILE A 155 11.84 17.39 26.87
C ILE A 155 11.73 17.39 28.41
N ILE A 156 11.34 16.27 29.02
CA ILE A 156 11.29 16.11 30.48
C ILE A 156 12.69 16.16 31.09
N ASP A 157 13.70 15.54 30.48
CA ASP A 157 15.08 15.58 30.98
C ASP A 157 15.75 16.97 30.79
N GLU A 158 15.35 17.72 29.77
CA GLU A 158 15.90 19.05 29.43
C GLU A 158 15.22 20.20 30.21
N TYR A 159 13.94 20.06 30.57
CA TYR A 159 13.15 21.11 31.23
C TYR A 159 12.49 20.70 32.54
N GLY A 160 12.38 19.41 32.84
CA GLY A 160 11.87 18.87 34.09
C GLY A 160 13.00 18.61 35.07
N GLY A 161 13.58 19.67 35.63
CA GLY A 161 14.46 19.53 36.79
C GLY A 161 13.77 18.78 37.94
N PRO A 162 14.54 18.16 38.87
CA PRO A 162 13.97 17.45 40.00
C PRO A 162 13.11 18.43 40.81
N GLY A 163 11.81 18.18 40.85
CA GLY A 163 10.90 18.93 41.73
C GLY A 163 11.25 18.63 43.18
N ASP A 164 11.71 19.65 43.89
CA ASP A 164 11.66 19.75 45.36
C ASP A 164 10.21 19.96 45.83
#